data_AF-A0A7K7S0G6-F1
#
_entry.id   AF-A0A7K7S0G6-F1
#
_cell.length_a   1.000
_cell.length_b   1.000
_cell.length_c   1.000
_cell.angle_alpha   90.00
_cell.angle_beta   90.00
_cell.angle_gamma   90.00
#
_symmetry.space_group_name_H-M   'P 1'
#
loop_
_entity.id
_entity.type
_entity.pdbx_description
1 polymer ?
#
loop_
_entity_poly.entity_id
_entity_poly.type
_entity_poly.pdbx_seq_one_letter_code
_entity_poly.pdbx_strand_id
1 'polypeptide(L)'
;LGPPQTPRAPQNSPQEVEFLSSSLAQLKVVQTKFVEAKECLNVLHKGNEGKDLLVPLTSSMYVPGKLQDTRTVLVDVGTGYYVEK
;
A
#
# COMPACT_ATOMS: atom_id res chain seq x y z
N LEU A 1 31.57 -52.02 4.12
CA LEU A 1 32.06 -50.62 4.08
C LEU A 1 30.97 -49.76 3.45
N GLY A 2 30.39 -48.84 4.22
CA GLY A 2 29.67 -47.69 3.65
C GLY A 2 30.13 -46.46 4.42
N PRO A 3 30.12 -45.23 3.88
CA PRO A 3 29.55 -44.72 2.63
C PRO A 3 30.60 -43.84 1.87
N PRO A 4 30.18 -42.90 0.99
CA PRO A 4 30.25 -41.52 1.46
C PRO A 4 28.90 -40.79 1.36
N GLN A 5 28.62 -40.04 2.43
CA GLN A 5 27.50 -39.12 2.54
C GLN A 5 27.57 -38.14 1.35
N THR A 6 26.54 -38.09 0.51
CA THR A 6 26.44 -37.07 -0.54
C THR A 6 26.43 -35.68 0.11
N PRO A 7 27.14 -34.69 -0.46
CA PRO A 7 27.20 -33.36 0.12
C PRO A 7 25.78 -32.80 0.23
N ARG A 8 25.40 -32.37 1.44
CA ARG A 8 24.12 -31.72 1.73
C ARG A 8 23.91 -30.58 0.72
N ALA A 9 23.06 -30.79 -0.27
CA ALA A 9 22.50 -29.70 -1.06
C ALA A 9 21.76 -28.77 -0.08
N PRO A 10 21.83 -27.44 -0.29
CA PRO A 10 21.39 -26.47 0.72
C PRO A 10 19.90 -26.66 1.04
N GLN A 11 19.61 -27.21 2.22
CA GLN A 11 18.26 -27.44 2.74
C GLN A 11 17.45 -26.14 2.93
N ASN A 12 18.08 -24.97 2.75
CA ASN A 12 17.53 -23.65 3.03
C ASN A 12 16.93 -22.95 1.79
N SER A 13 17.21 -23.45 0.58
CA SER A 13 16.84 -22.76 -0.66
C SER A 13 15.32 -22.59 -0.91
N PRO A 14 14.44 -23.57 -0.64
CA PRO A 14 13.01 -23.39 -0.93
C PRO A 14 12.32 -22.43 0.04
N GLN A 15 12.70 -22.41 1.31
CA GLN A 15 12.13 -21.51 2.33
C GLN A 15 12.49 -20.04 2.07
N GLU A 16 13.73 -19.79 1.63
CA GLU A 16 14.17 -18.44 1.28
C GLU A 16 13.44 -17.90 0.05
N VAL A 17 13.20 -18.75 -0.96
CA VAL A 17 12.38 -18.39 -2.13
C VAL A 17 10.95 -18.07 -1.72
N GLU A 18 10.35 -18.85 -0.83
CA GLU A 18 8.99 -18.61 -0.34
C GLU A 18 8.90 -17.30 0.46
N PHE A 19 9.87 -17.05 1.35
CA PHE A 19 9.99 -15.80 2.11
C PHE A 19 10.11 -14.58 1.20
N LEU A 20 11.01 -14.64 0.20
CA LEU A 20 11.21 -13.56 -0.77
C LEU A 20 9.97 -13.33 -1.64
N SER A 21 9.30 -14.41 -2.06
CA SER A 21 8.07 -14.34 -2.85
C SER A 21 6.95 -13.66 -2.06
N SER A 22 6.76 -14.03 -0.79
CA SER A 22 5.79 -13.39 0.11
C SER A 22 6.11 -11.91 0.34
N SER A 23 7.39 -11.58 0.58
CA SER A 23 7.85 -10.21 0.78
C SER A 23 7.60 -9.35 -0.47
N LEU A 24 7.87 -9.89 -1.66
CA LEU A 24 7.59 -9.22 -2.93
C LEU A 24 6.10 -9.00 -3.15
N ALA A 25 5.26 -9.98 -2.82
CA ALA A 25 3.81 -9.86 -2.92
C ALA A 25 3.29 -8.72 -2.02
N GLN A 26 3.78 -8.64 -0.78
CA GLN A 26 3.42 -7.56 0.15
C GLN A 26 3.86 -6.18 -0.38
N LEU A 27 5.09 -6.07 -0.90
CA LEU A 27 5.58 -4.82 -1.51
C LEU A 27 4.72 -4.40 -2.71
N LYS A 28 4.27 -5.35 -3.54
CA LYS A 28 3.37 -5.06 -4.67
C LYS A 28 2.03 -4.51 -4.21
N VAL A 29 1.44 -5.06 -3.15
CA VAL A 29 0.18 -4.54 -2.58
C VAL A 29 0.37 -3.08 -2.13
N VAL A 30 1.48 -2.77 -1.48
CA VAL A 30 1.81 -1.39 -1.07
C VAL A 30 2.01 -0.49 -2.29
N GLN A 31 2.72 -0.95 -3.31
CA GLN A 31 2.90 -0.21 -4.57
C GLN A 31 1.55 0.12 -5.23
N THR A 32 0.62 -0.83 -5.29
CA THR A 32 -0.73 -0.61 -5.84
C THR A 32 -1.46 0.49 -5.07
N LYS A 33 -1.41 0.49 -3.73
CA LYS A 33 -2.02 1.56 -2.92
C LYS A 33 -1.44 2.94 -3.24
N PHE A 34 -0.14 3.04 -3.49
CA PHE A 34 0.49 4.31 -3.88
C PHE A 34 0.05 4.78 -5.28
N VAL A 35 -0.11 3.85 -6.22
CA VAL A 35 -0.62 4.16 -7.56
C VAL A 35 -2.06 4.65 -7.48
N GLU A 36 -2.92 3.93 -6.76
CA GLU A 36 -4.33 4.33 -6.54
C GLU A 36 -4.42 5.70 -5.86
N ALA A 37 -3.62 5.95 -4.80
CA ALA A 37 -3.57 7.24 -4.14
C ALA A 37 -3.16 8.37 -5.10
N LYS A 38 -2.17 8.13 -5.97
CA LYS A 38 -1.76 9.09 -7.00
C LYS A 38 -2.89 9.35 -8.01
N GLU A 39 -3.63 8.34 -8.41
CA GLU A 39 -4.78 8.50 -9.32
C GLU A 39 -5.90 9.30 -8.65
N CYS A 40 -6.16 9.07 -7.37
CA CYS A 40 -7.10 9.88 -6.58
C CYS A 40 -6.69 11.36 -6.52
N LEU A 41 -5.40 11.70 -6.55
CA LEU A 41 -4.98 13.10 -6.62
C LEU A 41 -5.42 13.79 -7.92
N ASN A 42 -5.63 13.07 -9.02
CA ASN A 42 -6.12 13.67 -10.26
C ASN A 42 -7.57 14.18 -10.13
N VAL A 43 -8.37 13.63 -9.21
CA VAL A 43 -9.71 14.15 -8.92
C VAL A 43 -9.68 15.34 -7.94
N LEU A 44 -8.57 15.58 -7.24
CA LEU A 44 -8.34 16.76 -6.41
C LEU A 44 -7.83 17.94 -7.26
N HIS A 45 -8.75 18.54 -8.01
CA HIS A 45 -8.48 19.77 -8.75
C HIS A 45 -9.59 20.79 -8.49
N LYS A 46 -9.29 22.09 -8.65
CA LYS A 46 -10.21 23.20 -8.30
C LYS A 46 -11.64 23.06 -8.84
N GLY A 47 -11.82 22.45 -10.01
CA GLY A 47 -13.14 22.19 -10.60
C GLY A 47 -14.03 21.23 -9.78
N ASN A 48 -13.47 20.55 -8.80
CA ASN A 48 -14.17 19.66 -7.88
C ASN A 48 -14.36 20.25 -6.47
N GLU A 49 -13.84 21.46 -6.18
CA GLU A 49 -14.13 22.14 -4.91
C GLU A 49 -15.65 22.39 -4.78
N GLY A 50 -16.18 22.15 -3.57
CA GLY A 50 -17.59 22.26 -3.22
C GLY A 50 -18.47 21.08 -3.63
N LYS A 51 -17.96 20.12 -4.42
CA LYS A 51 -18.70 18.91 -4.82
C LYS A 51 -18.89 17.97 -3.65
N ASP A 52 -20.00 17.24 -3.71
CA ASP A 52 -20.35 16.24 -2.71
C ASP A 52 -19.52 14.96 -2.92
N LEU A 53 -19.09 14.34 -1.81
CA LEU A 53 -18.36 13.08 -1.79
C LEU A 53 -18.82 12.21 -0.62
N LEU A 54 -18.55 10.92 -0.69
CA LEU A 54 -18.85 9.97 0.38
C LEU A 54 -17.55 9.54 1.05
N VAL A 55 -17.45 9.80 2.35
CA VAL A 55 -16.30 9.39 3.17
C VAL A 55 -16.65 8.10 3.91
N PRO A 56 -15.82 7.05 3.83
CA PRO A 56 -16.02 5.84 4.64
C PRO A 56 -15.78 6.16 6.11
N LEU A 57 -16.78 5.92 6.96
CA LEU A 57 -16.65 6.03 8.42
C LEU A 57 -16.27 4.66 9.02
N THR A 58 -16.83 3.59 8.47
CA THR A 58 -16.52 2.19 8.79
C THR A 58 -16.54 1.36 7.51
N SER A 59 -16.25 0.07 7.60
CA SER A 59 -16.30 -0.87 6.47
C SER A 59 -17.67 -0.98 5.79
N SER A 60 -18.75 -0.53 6.44
CA SER A 60 -20.12 -0.70 5.95
C SER A 60 -20.95 0.60 5.98
N MET A 61 -20.34 1.74 6.32
CA MET A 61 -21.05 3.02 6.43
C MET A 61 -20.25 4.14 5.79
N TYR A 62 -20.94 4.92 4.94
CA TYR A 62 -20.42 6.12 4.31
C TYR A 62 -21.23 7.33 4.75
N VAL A 63 -20.54 8.45 4.94
CA VAL A 63 -21.15 9.72 5.33
C VAL A 63 -20.95 10.75 4.20
N PRO A 64 -21.99 11.52 3.83
CA PRO A 64 -21.85 12.60 2.86
C PRO A 64 -20.98 13.74 3.43
N GLY A 65 -20.10 14.28 2.58
CA GLY A 65 -19.26 15.44 2.85
C GLY A 65 -19.07 16.30 1.61
N LYS A 66 -18.43 17.46 1.77
CA LYS A 66 -18.07 18.37 0.67
C LYS A 66 -16.56 18.50 0.55
N LEU A 67 -16.04 18.49 -0.68
CA LEU A 67 -14.63 18.68 -0.95
C LEU A 67 -14.26 20.17 -0.82
N GLN A 68 -13.68 20.60 0.29
CA GLN A 68 -13.43 22.02 0.54
C GLN A 68 -12.11 22.52 -0.05
N ASP A 69 -11.05 21.73 0.06
CA ASP A 69 -9.70 22.08 -0.39
C ASP A 69 -9.16 20.99 -1.31
N THR A 70 -8.58 21.42 -2.43
CA THR A 70 -7.96 20.55 -3.44
C THR A 70 -6.46 20.77 -3.58
N ARG A 71 -5.88 21.72 -2.83
CA ARG A 71 -4.47 22.09 -2.94
C ARG A 71 -3.61 21.38 -1.93
N THR A 72 -4.17 21.10 -0.77
CA THR A 72 -3.45 20.55 0.36
C THR A 72 -3.86 19.10 0.58
N VAL A 73 -2.88 18.22 0.71
CA VAL A 73 -3.07 16.81 1.03
C VAL A 73 -2.17 16.37 2.18
N LEU A 74 -2.61 15.34 2.88
CA LEU A 74 -1.86 14.72 3.96
C LEU A 74 -1.13 13.48 3.44
N VAL A 75 0.19 13.43 3.63
CA VAL A 75 1.05 12.32 3.21
C VAL A 75 1.57 11.58 4.43
N ASP A 76 1.25 10.28 4.54
CA ASP A 76 1.81 9.39 5.56
C ASP A 76 3.28 9.08 5.25
N VAL A 77 4.17 9.36 6.19
CA VAL A 77 5.61 9.07 6.09
C VAL A 77 6.07 7.94 7.03
N GLY A 78 5.15 7.33 7.76
CA GLY A 78 5.40 6.23 8.69
C GLY A 78 5.60 6.68 10.14
N THR A 79 5.67 5.70 11.04
CA THR A 79 5.81 5.90 12.51
C THR A 79 4.73 6.79 13.16
N GLY A 80 3.59 6.95 12.49
CA GLY A 80 2.48 7.80 12.94
C GLY A 80 2.64 9.28 12.58
N TYR A 81 3.59 9.62 11.71
CA TYR A 81 3.80 10.99 11.25
C TYR A 81 3.20 11.24 9.87
N TYR A 82 2.67 12.44 9.70
CA TYR A 82 2.07 12.90 8.47
C TYR A 82 2.65 14.27 8.08
N VAL A 83 2.82 14.49 6.78
CA VAL A 83 3.32 15.75 6.21
C VAL A 83 2.23 16.36 5.34
N GLU A 84 1.99 17.65 5.55
CA GLU A 84 1.10 18.45 4.70
C GLU A 84 1.85 18.91 3.44
N LYS A 85 1.24 18.73 2.27
CA LYS A 85 1.83 19.09 0.97
C LYS A 85 0.83 19.73 0.04
#